data_AF-A0A1L8GIE6-F1
#
_entry.id   AF-A0A1L8GIE6-F1
#
_cell.length_a   1.000
_cell.length_b   1.000
_cell.length_c   1.000
_cell.angle_alpha   90.00
_cell.angle_beta   90.00
_cell.angle_gamma   90.00
#
_symmetry.space_group_name_H-M   'P 1'
#
loop_
_entity.id
_entity.type
_entity.pdbx_description
1 polymer ?
#
loop_
_entity_poly.entity_id
_entity_poly.type
_entity_poly.pdbx_seq_one_letter_code
_entity_poly.pdbx_strand_id
1 'polypeptide(L)'
;MDGRYRRMEDSLKRSAELGRELLERVRCREVGWSCSWEGGPQEAELIEAAEEGATLEEAFAVMADFMRQTTQQCAMYHDCLANHRMSQQEVVHTCRFHGRKCIQTGSQRGVAQRTNAPAFTPITTQERPRDIAIEVAPGTYSVSAGLPRAQRQTHVVNICPGQSVDLTFSL
;
A
#
# COMPACT_ATOMS: atom_id res chain seq x y z
N MET A 1 -6.90 -4.26 37.76
CA MET A 1 -6.71 -3.36 36.59
C MET A 1 -5.62 -3.98 35.70
N ASP A 2 -5.76 -5.25 35.28
CA ASP A 2 -4.54 -6.06 35.00
C ASP A 2 -4.48 -6.66 33.58
N GLY A 3 -5.61 -6.85 32.90
CA GLY A 3 -5.64 -7.52 31.60
C GLY A 3 -5.16 -6.66 30.42
N ARG A 4 -5.36 -5.33 30.48
CA ARG A 4 -4.91 -4.41 29.41
C ARG A 4 -3.42 -4.14 29.46
N TYR A 5 -2.85 -4.05 30.67
CA TYR A 5 -1.42 -3.85 30.88
C TYR A 5 -0.63 -5.08 30.44
N ARG A 6 -1.07 -6.28 30.84
CA ARG A 6 -0.43 -7.55 30.44
C ARG A 6 -0.41 -7.75 28.92
N ARG A 7 -1.53 -7.45 28.24
CA ARG A 7 -1.59 -7.51 26.76
C ARG A 7 -0.59 -6.54 26.09
N MET A 8 -0.43 -5.34 26.66
CA MET A 8 0.52 -4.36 26.14
C MET A 8 1.96 -4.84 26.34
N GLU A 9 2.28 -5.38 27.52
CA GLU A 9 3.59 -5.94 27.84
C GLU A 9 3.95 -7.13 26.93
N ASP A 10 3.00 -8.05 26.70
CA ASP A 10 3.18 -9.17 25.77
C ASP A 10 3.37 -8.70 24.31
N SER A 11 2.70 -7.61 23.93
CA SER A 11 2.89 -7.00 22.62
C SER A 11 4.28 -6.37 22.49
N LEU A 12 4.75 -5.66 23.52
CA LEU A 12 6.07 -5.04 23.52
C LEU A 12 7.19 -6.08 23.49
N LYS A 13 7.06 -7.17 24.25
CA LYS A 13 8.02 -8.29 24.24
C LYS A 13 8.12 -8.93 22.85
N ARG A 14 6.99 -9.24 22.21
CA ARG A 14 6.98 -9.79 20.84
C ARG A 14 7.61 -8.85 19.82
N SER A 15 7.32 -7.55 19.91
CA SER A 15 7.93 -6.57 19.00
C SER A 15 9.45 -6.46 19.21
N ALA A 16 9.93 -6.54 20.45
CA ALA A 16 11.36 -6.54 20.76
C ALA A 16 12.07 -7.80 20.23
N GLU A 17 11.44 -8.97 20.38
CA GLU A 17 11.95 -10.25 19.86
C GLU A 17 12.06 -10.21 18.33
N LEU A 18 11.00 -9.78 17.64
CA LEU A 18 11.00 -9.61 16.19
C LEU A 18 12.04 -8.59 15.72
N GLY A 19 12.20 -7.49 16.45
CA GLY A 19 13.23 -6.48 16.17
C GLY A 19 14.65 -7.06 16.24
N ARG A 20 14.92 -7.90 17.24
CA ARG A 20 16.21 -8.58 17.39
C ARG A 20 16.46 -9.61 16.28
N GLU A 21 15.45 -10.41 15.93
CA GLU A 21 15.56 -11.37 14.82
C GLU A 21 15.83 -10.69 13.49
N LEU A 22 15.19 -9.54 13.23
CA LEU A 22 15.44 -8.75 12.03
C LEU A 22 16.86 -8.18 12.03
N LEU A 23 17.35 -7.67 13.15
CA LEU A 23 18.71 -7.16 13.27
C LEU A 23 19.74 -8.27 12.98
N GLU A 24 19.56 -9.45 13.56
CA GLU A 24 20.41 -10.61 13.30
C GLU A 24 20.35 -11.00 11.81
N ARG A 25 19.16 -11.01 11.20
CA ARG A 25 18.99 -11.31 9.77
C ARG A 25 19.63 -10.27 8.85
N VAL A 26 19.55 -8.98 9.19
CA VAL A 26 20.17 -7.89 8.42
C VAL A 26 21.69 -7.95 8.56
N ARG A 27 22.21 -8.25 9.76
CA ARG A 27 23.65 -8.42 9.99
C ARG A 27 24.24 -9.56 9.15
N CYS A 28 23.50 -10.65 8.97
CA CYS A 28 23.91 -11.73 8.07
C CYS A 28 23.77 -11.40 6.57
N ARG A 29 23.15 -10.26 6.23
CA ARG A 29 22.98 -9.75 4.87
C ARG A 29 23.71 -8.44 4.66
N GLU A 30 24.76 -8.19 5.45
CA GLU A 30 25.62 -7.04 5.26
C GLU A 30 26.20 -7.08 3.84
N VAL A 31 25.57 -6.32 2.94
CA VAL A 31 26.04 -6.11 1.59
C VAL A 31 27.16 -5.11 1.73
N GLY A 32 28.40 -5.58 1.62
CA GLY A 32 29.53 -4.72 1.38
C GLY A 32 29.27 -4.00 0.07
N TRP A 33 28.83 -2.74 0.14
CA TRP A 33 28.86 -1.84 -1.00
C TRP A 33 30.32 -1.52 -1.28
N SER A 34 31.00 -2.46 -1.93
CA SER A 34 32.26 -2.16 -2.59
C SER A 34 31.90 -1.24 -3.76
N CYS A 35 31.83 0.08 -3.51
CA CYS A 35 32.07 1.05 -4.56
C CYS A 35 33.53 0.87 -4.98
N SER A 36 33.79 -0.17 -5.77
CA SER A 36 35.03 -0.36 -6.51
C SER A 36 35.02 0.69 -7.61
N TRP A 37 35.32 1.93 -7.23
CA TRP A 37 35.87 2.91 -8.15
C TRP A 37 37.35 2.55 -8.31
N GLU A 38 37.62 1.53 -9.11
CA GLU A 38 38.96 1.31 -9.64
C GLU A 38 39.05 2.09 -10.96
N GLY A 39 39.47 3.36 -10.87
CA GLY A 39 39.47 4.23 -12.04
C GLY A 39 40.00 5.65 -11.83
N GLY A 40 41.26 5.80 -11.41
CA GLY A 40 42.09 6.95 -11.81
C GLY A 40 42.08 8.22 -10.92
N PRO A 41 43.21 8.96 -10.88
CA PRO A 41 43.43 10.07 -9.97
C PRO A 41 42.79 11.38 -10.47
N GLN A 42 41.68 11.79 -9.86
CA GLN A 42 41.18 13.17 -9.89
C GLN A 42 40.22 13.40 -8.71
N GLU A 43 40.70 13.11 -7.50
CA GLU A 43 39.93 13.17 -6.25
C GLU A 43 39.84 14.59 -5.65
N ALA A 44 40.46 15.60 -6.26
CA ALA A 44 40.54 16.94 -5.68
C ALA A 44 39.52 17.97 -6.23
N GLU A 45 38.86 17.70 -7.36
CA GLU A 45 38.01 18.73 -8.02
C GLU A 45 36.52 18.34 -8.10
N LEU A 46 36.17 17.09 -7.80
CA LEU A 46 34.78 16.61 -7.80
C LEU A 46 34.13 16.56 -6.41
N ILE A 47 34.91 16.75 -5.33
CA ILE A 47 34.38 16.82 -3.96
C ILE A 47 33.69 18.18 -3.71
N GLU A 48 34.16 19.25 -4.37
CA GLU A 48 33.61 20.61 -4.21
C GLU A 48 32.26 20.80 -4.92
N ALA A 49 31.82 19.86 -5.76
CA ALA A 49 30.50 19.92 -6.43
C ALA A 49 29.43 19.04 -5.74
N ALA A 50 29.84 18.20 -4.79
CA ALA A 50 28.93 17.36 -4.01
C ALA A 50 28.43 18.05 -2.72
N GLU A 51 28.94 19.24 -2.39
CA GLU A 51 28.48 20.02 -1.23
C GLU A 51 27.15 20.76 -1.47
N GLU A 52 26.60 20.74 -2.69
CA GLU A 52 25.34 21.42 -3.03
C GLU A 52 24.32 20.48 -3.72
N GLY A 53 24.46 19.18 -3.51
CA GLY A 53 23.47 18.16 -3.88
C GLY A 53 22.57 17.86 -2.69
N ALA A 54 21.26 18.07 -2.84
CA ALA A 54 20.30 17.89 -1.76
C ALA A 54 20.53 16.56 -1.03
N THR A 55 20.71 16.62 0.29
CA THR A 55 20.88 15.42 1.11
C THR A 55 19.67 14.51 0.97
N LEU A 56 19.83 13.21 1.23
CA LEU A 56 18.71 12.26 1.17
C LEU A 56 17.58 12.70 2.12
N GLU A 57 17.96 13.26 3.27
CA GLU A 57 17.09 13.87 4.26
C GLU A 57 16.31 15.05 3.68
N GLU A 58 16.95 15.94 2.91
CA GLU A 58 16.28 17.03 2.19
C GLU A 58 15.30 16.50 1.13
N ALA A 59 15.66 15.48 0.36
CA ALA A 59 14.76 14.87 -0.60
C ALA A 59 13.50 14.29 0.08
N PHE A 60 13.67 13.59 1.21
CA PHE A 60 12.54 13.12 2.01
C PHE A 60 11.72 14.27 2.61
N ALA A 61 12.37 15.35 3.05
CA ALA A 61 11.68 16.54 3.55
C ALA A 61 10.83 17.20 2.46
N VAL A 62 11.37 17.36 1.24
CA VAL A 62 10.66 17.90 0.07
C VAL A 62 9.44 17.03 -0.28
N MET A 63 9.60 15.71 -0.32
CA MET A 63 8.46 14.81 -0.56
C MET A 63 7.40 14.90 0.54
N ALA A 64 7.82 14.95 1.80
CA ALA A 64 6.89 15.09 2.93
C ALA A 64 6.13 16.43 2.88
N ASP A 65 6.80 17.52 2.50
CA ASP A 65 6.17 18.82 2.27
C ASP A 65 5.14 18.76 1.15
N PHE A 66 5.47 18.11 0.03
CA PHE A 66 4.54 17.95 -1.09
C PHE A 66 3.30 17.12 -0.70
N MET A 67 3.50 16.03 0.05
CA MET A 67 2.40 15.22 0.58
C MET A 67 1.51 16.03 1.54
N ARG A 68 2.10 16.87 2.39
CA ARG A 68 1.39 17.77 3.31
C ARG A 68 0.56 18.80 2.55
N GLN A 69 1.16 19.48 1.56
CA GLN A 69 0.48 20.47 0.73
C GLN A 69 -0.69 19.83 -0.03
N THR A 70 -0.48 18.67 -0.64
CA THR A 70 -1.53 17.94 -1.35
C THR A 70 -2.69 17.59 -0.42
N THR A 71 -2.39 17.08 0.78
CA THR A 71 -3.41 16.77 1.81
C THR A 71 -4.21 18.01 2.22
N GLN A 72 -3.55 19.16 2.35
CA GLN A 72 -4.20 20.43 2.69
C GLN A 72 -5.12 20.92 1.56
N GLN A 73 -4.68 20.83 0.30
CA GLN A 73 -5.51 21.19 -0.86
C GLN A 73 -6.75 20.29 -0.96
N CYS A 74 -6.61 18.99 -0.70
CA CYS A 74 -7.75 18.06 -0.63
C CYS A 74 -8.75 18.45 0.49
N ALA A 75 -8.25 18.88 1.66
CA ALA A 75 -9.10 19.33 2.75
C ALA A 75 -9.88 20.60 2.40
N MET A 76 -9.20 21.61 1.84
CA MET A 76 -9.82 22.86 1.39
C MET A 76 -10.89 22.61 0.32
N TYR A 77 -10.58 21.75 -0.66
CA TYR A 77 -11.54 21.35 -1.69
C TYR A 77 -12.78 20.70 -1.08
N HIS A 78 -12.61 19.79 -0.13
CA HIS A 78 -13.73 19.15 0.54
C HIS A 78 -14.56 20.12 1.41
N ASP A 79 -13.92 21.09 2.08
CA ASP A 79 -14.63 22.10 2.88
C ASP A 79 -15.48 23.02 1.98
N CYS A 80 -15.00 23.33 0.77
CA CYS A 80 -15.78 24.04 -0.25
C CYS A 80 -16.94 23.21 -0.82
N LEU A 81 -16.81 21.88 -0.85
CA LEU A 81 -17.81 20.94 -1.38
C LEU A 81 -18.96 20.60 -0.41
N ALA A 82 -18.97 21.13 0.82
CA ALA A 82 -20.05 20.85 1.79
C ALA A 82 -21.47 21.15 1.27
N ASN A 83 -21.60 21.93 0.18
CA ASN A 83 -22.85 22.27 -0.49
C ASN A 83 -23.03 21.63 -1.88
N HIS A 84 -22.14 20.72 -2.32
CA HIS A 84 -22.18 20.09 -3.63
C HIS A 84 -22.10 18.56 -3.53
N ARG A 85 -22.71 17.84 -4.48
CA ARG A 85 -22.65 16.37 -4.50
C ARG A 85 -21.26 15.95 -4.93
N MET A 86 -20.56 15.20 -4.07
CA MET A 86 -19.25 14.64 -4.40
C MET A 86 -19.36 13.62 -5.54
N SER A 87 -18.38 13.63 -6.44
CA SER A 87 -18.21 12.60 -7.46
C SER A 87 -17.78 11.28 -6.82
N GLN A 88 -18.08 10.15 -7.48
CA GLN A 88 -17.69 8.82 -7.02
C GLN A 88 -16.17 8.69 -6.84
N GLN A 89 -15.37 9.36 -7.68
CA GLN A 89 -13.92 9.36 -7.60
C GLN A 89 -13.42 10.07 -6.33
N GLU A 90 -14.09 11.14 -5.91
CA GLU A 90 -13.75 11.90 -4.70
C GLU A 90 -14.09 11.11 -3.44
N VAL A 91 -15.22 10.40 -3.45
CA VAL A 91 -15.60 9.48 -2.36
C VAL A 91 -14.55 8.39 -2.19
N VAL A 92 -14.05 7.80 -3.29
CA VAL A 92 -12.98 6.79 -3.25
C VAL A 92 -11.68 7.38 -2.70
N HIS A 93 -11.30 8.58 -3.15
CA HIS A 93 -10.13 9.29 -2.66
C HIS A 93 -10.20 9.56 -1.15
N THR A 94 -11.29 10.16 -0.65
CA THR A 94 -11.47 10.47 0.78
C THR A 94 -11.47 9.21 1.64
N CYS A 95 -12.13 8.14 1.20
CA CYS A 95 -12.15 6.88 1.93
C CYS A 95 -10.76 6.23 2.00
N ARG A 96 -9.96 6.34 0.94
CA ARG A 96 -8.64 5.69 0.85
C ARG A 96 -7.56 6.44 1.62
N PHE A 97 -7.60 7.78 1.62
CA PHE A 97 -6.50 8.59 2.14
C PHE A 97 -6.82 9.35 3.43
N HIS A 98 -8.09 9.66 3.70
CA HIS A 98 -8.48 10.47 4.86
C HIS A 98 -9.28 9.72 5.94
N GLY A 99 -9.63 8.44 5.72
CA GLY A 99 -10.21 7.56 6.75
C GLY A 99 -11.57 8.01 7.34
N ARG A 100 -12.12 9.16 6.91
CA ARG A 100 -13.47 9.59 7.23
C ARG A 100 -14.42 8.59 6.56
N LYS A 101 -15.02 7.73 7.38
CA LYS A 101 -16.04 6.77 6.95
C LYS A 101 -17.11 7.54 6.18
N CYS A 102 -17.16 7.36 4.86
CA CYS A 102 -18.23 7.90 4.04
C CYS A 102 -19.53 7.21 4.45
N ILE A 103 -20.31 7.86 5.31
CA ILE A 103 -21.70 7.50 5.54
C ILE A 103 -22.42 7.95 4.28
N GLN A 104 -22.63 7.00 3.37
CA GLN A 104 -23.48 7.19 2.21
C GLN A 104 -24.82 7.71 2.71
N THR A 105 -25.17 8.94 2.36
CA THR A 105 -26.49 9.52 2.56
C THR A 105 -27.46 8.87 1.57
N GLY A 106 -27.89 7.66 1.91
CA GLY A 106 -29.03 6.98 1.32
C GLY A 106 -29.92 6.50 2.45
N SER A 107 -30.92 7.29 2.78
CA SER A 107 -32.01 6.97 3.72
C SER A 107 -32.41 5.50 3.66
N GLN A 108 -32.25 4.75 4.77
CA GLN A 108 -33.33 3.97 5.40
C GLN A 108 -33.04 3.80 6.91
N ARG A 109 -34.08 4.05 7.71
CA ARG A 109 -34.16 3.87 9.16
C ARG A 109 -33.88 2.41 9.54
N GLY A 110 -33.03 2.19 10.54
CA GLY A 110 -32.83 0.89 11.17
C GLY A 110 -31.89 1.00 12.36
N VAL A 111 -32.43 0.77 13.55
CA VAL A 111 -31.85 0.98 14.87
C VAL A 111 -30.50 0.27 15.08
N ALA A 112 -29.61 0.99 15.77
CA ALA A 112 -28.38 0.58 16.44
C ALA A 112 -28.13 -0.93 16.64
N GLN A 113 -26.92 -1.37 16.28
CA GLN A 113 -26.09 -2.11 17.22
C GLN A 113 -24.59 -1.95 16.91
N ARG A 114 -23.89 -1.41 17.91
CA ARG A 114 -22.43 -1.36 17.98
C ARG A 114 -21.93 -2.80 18.19
N THR A 115 -21.09 -3.30 17.30
CA THR A 115 -20.14 -4.36 17.64
C THR A 115 -18.78 -4.05 17.00
N ASN A 116 -17.75 -4.19 17.82
CA ASN A 116 -16.34 -4.05 17.45
C ASN A 116 -15.94 -5.23 16.56
N ALA A 117 -15.42 -4.99 15.35
CA ALA A 117 -14.71 -6.00 14.55
C ALA A 117 -13.86 -5.35 13.43
N PRO A 118 -12.81 -6.04 12.94
CA PRO A 118 -11.62 -5.44 12.31
C PRO A 118 -11.76 -5.25 10.79
N ALA A 119 -10.78 -4.50 10.24
CA ALA A 119 -10.21 -4.56 8.90
C ALA A 119 -11.00 -5.25 7.78
N PHE A 120 -11.24 -4.50 6.70
CA PHE A 120 -11.57 -4.97 5.35
C PHE A 120 -12.69 -6.00 5.27
N THR A 121 -13.94 -5.54 5.15
CA THR A 121 -14.97 -6.38 4.55
C THR A 121 -14.93 -6.28 3.03
N PRO A 122 -14.92 -7.42 2.32
CA PRO A 122 -14.98 -7.48 0.88
C PRO A 122 -16.35 -6.98 0.40
N ILE A 123 -16.41 -6.59 -0.86
CA ILE A 123 -17.63 -6.24 -1.58
C ILE A 123 -18.63 -7.39 -1.44
N THR A 124 -19.60 -7.26 -0.53
CA THR A 124 -20.83 -8.05 -0.58
C THR A 124 -21.75 -7.34 -1.56
N THR A 125 -21.55 -7.63 -2.84
CA THR A 125 -22.56 -7.38 -3.86
C THR A 125 -22.78 -8.70 -4.58
N GLN A 126 -23.69 -9.48 -4.00
CA GLN A 126 -24.46 -10.52 -4.68
C GLN A 126 -23.63 -11.63 -5.35
N GLU A 127 -23.64 -12.81 -4.71
CA GLU A 127 -23.10 -14.08 -5.19
C GLU A 127 -23.58 -14.43 -6.60
N ARG A 128 -22.86 -13.93 -7.60
CA ARG A 128 -22.74 -14.56 -8.90
C ARG A 128 -21.26 -14.54 -9.25
N PRO A 129 -20.65 -15.67 -9.63
CA PRO A 129 -19.30 -15.65 -10.17
C PRO A 129 -19.32 -14.72 -11.38
N ARG A 130 -18.57 -13.62 -11.29
CA ARG A 130 -18.36 -12.71 -12.40
C ARG A 130 -17.02 -13.06 -12.99
N ASP A 131 -17.02 -13.55 -14.21
CA ASP A 131 -15.80 -13.75 -14.97
C ASP A 131 -15.13 -12.40 -15.19
N ILE A 132 -13.80 -12.35 -15.05
CA ILE A 132 -13.00 -11.14 -15.24
C ILE A 132 -12.21 -11.32 -16.53
N ALA A 133 -12.44 -10.44 -17.51
CA ALA A 133 -11.63 -10.37 -18.71
C ALA A 133 -10.52 -9.32 -18.52
N ILE A 134 -9.29 -9.68 -18.89
CA ILE A 134 -8.12 -8.79 -18.85
C ILE A 134 -7.48 -8.81 -20.23
N GLU A 135 -7.46 -7.66 -20.90
CA GLU A 135 -6.76 -7.50 -22.17
C GLU A 135 -5.28 -7.21 -21.93
N VAL A 136 -4.42 -7.94 -22.62
CA VAL A 136 -2.96 -7.84 -22.49
C VAL A 136 -2.32 -7.88 -23.87
N ALA A 137 -1.12 -7.32 -23.98
CA ALA A 137 -0.30 -7.48 -25.17
C ALA A 137 0.11 -8.96 -25.35
N PRO A 138 0.55 -9.38 -26.56
CA PRO A 138 1.10 -10.72 -26.73
C PRO A 138 2.35 -10.93 -25.88
N GLY A 139 2.43 -12.05 -25.17
CA GLY A 139 3.53 -12.34 -24.26
C GLY A 139 3.24 -13.45 -23.27
N THR A 140 4.22 -13.74 -22.41
CA THR A 140 4.10 -14.73 -21.32
C THR A 140 3.72 -14.04 -20.02
N TYR A 141 2.64 -14.50 -19.39
CA TYR A 141 2.05 -13.90 -18.19
C TYR A 141 1.95 -14.92 -17.06
N SER A 142 2.12 -14.45 -15.83
CA SER A 142 1.86 -15.21 -14.60
C SER A 142 0.63 -14.65 -13.91
N VAL A 143 -0.45 -15.41 -13.90
CA VAL A 143 -1.76 -15.01 -13.34
C VAL A 143 -1.94 -15.71 -12.00
N SER A 144 -2.14 -14.94 -10.94
CA SER A 144 -2.29 -15.46 -9.58
C SER A 144 -3.63 -15.07 -8.97
N ALA A 145 -4.34 -16.02 -8.38
CA ALA A 145 -5.57 -15.77 -7.64
C ALA A 145 -5.51 -16.42 -6.23
N GLY A 146 -6.10 -15.78 -5.23
CA GLY A 146 -6.07 -16.25 -3.84
C GLY A 146 -7.00 -15.45 -2.93
N LEU A 147 -7.59 -16.10 -1.92
CA LEU A 147 -8.34 -15.43 -0.86
C LEU A 147 -7.43 -15.04 0.32
N PRO A 148 -7.79 -14.02 1.12
CA PRO A 148 -7.11 -13.73 2.37
C PRO A 148 -7.15 -14.97 3.27
N ARG A 149 -5.97 -15.54 3.57
CA ARG A 149 -5.74 -16.78 4.37
C ARG A 149 -5.89 -18.12 3.65
N ALA A 150 -6.14 -18.16 2.34
CA ALA A 150 -6.13 -19.39 1.54
C ALA A 150 -4.84 -19.54 0.72
N GLN A 151 -4.61 -20.72 0.14
CA GLN A 151 -3.47 -20.98 -0.74
C GLN A 151 -3.64 -20.23 -2.07
N ARG A 152 -2.58 -19.57 -2.54
CA ARG A 152 -2.58 -18.84 -3.82
C ARG A 152 -2.37 -19.82 -4.97
N GLN A 153 -3.26 -19.82 -5.96
CA GLN A 153 -3.08 -20.57 -7.20
C GLN A 153 -2.47 -19.66 -8.26
N THR A 154 -1.43 -20.13 -8.96
CA THR A 154 -0.69 -19.37 -9.97
C THR A 154 -0.58 -20.18 -11.25
N HIS A 155 -0.96 -19.58 -12.38
CA HIS A 155 -0.87 -20.17 -13.72
C HIS A 155 0.02 -19.32 -14.61
N VAL A 156 0.90 -19.96 -15.38
CA VAL A 156 1.72 -19.29 -16.39
C VAL A 156 1.14 -19.59 -17.75
N VAL A 157 0.80 -18.56 -18.51
CA VAL A 157 0.19 -18.66 -19.84
C VAL A 157 0.98 -17.84 -20.85
N ASN A 158 1.07 -18.35 -22.07
CA ASN A 158 1.60 -17.61 -23.20
C ASN A 158 0.43 -17.20 -24.10
N ILE A 159 0.32 -15.91 -24.40
CA ILE A 159 -0.79 -15.33 -25.16
C ILE A 159 -0.26 -14.83 -26.51
N CYS A 160 -0.72 -15.44 -27.59
CA CYS A 160 -0.44 -15.01 -28.96
C CYS A 160 -1.38 -13.87 -29.40
N PRO A 161 -1.03 -13.10 -30.45
CA PRO A 161 -1.91 -12.05 -30.97
C PRO A 161 -3.29 -12.59 -31.36
N GLY A 162 -4.35 -11.96 -30.84
CA GLY A 162 -5.75 -12.37 -31.09
C GLY A 162 -6.20 -13.62 -30.33
N GLN A 163 -5.38 -14.16 -29.43
CA GLN A 163 -5.72 -15.30 -28.59
C GLN A 163 -6.39 -14.86 -27.29
N SER A 164 -7.43 -15.58 -26.87
CA SER A 164 -8.03 -15.47 -25.54
C SER A 164 -7.83 -16.78 -24.78
N VAL A 165 -7.54 -16.70 -23.48
CA VAL A 165 -7.28 -17.86 -22.61
C VAL A 165 -8.16 -17.74 -21.38
N ASP A 166 -9.05 -18.69 -21.19
CA ASP A 166 -9.92 -18.76 -20.02
C ASP A 166 -9.21 -19.50 -18.89
N LEU A 167 -9.07 -18.82 -17.74
CA LEU A 167 -8.43 -19.37 -16.55
C LEU A 167 -9.44 -19.54 -15.43
N THR A 168 -9.65 -20.78 -15.01
CA THR A 168 -10.47 -21.12 -13.84
C THR A 168 -9.59 -21.37 -12.63
N PHE A 169 -9.86 -20.63 -11.55
CA PHE A 169 -9.18 -20.80 -10.27
C PHE A 169 -10.13 -21.43 -9.27
N SER A 170 -9.71 -22.54 -8.65
CA SER A 170 -10.46 -23.18 -7.56
C SER A 170 -9.90 -22.66 -6.25
N LEU A 171 -10.52 -21.60 -5.73
CA LEU A 171 -10.03 -20.83 -4.58
C LEU A 171 -10.75 -21.18 -3.27
#